data_AF-A0A4Y2TA01-F1
#
_entry.id   AF-A0A4Y2TA01-F1
#
_cell.length_a   1.000
_cell.length_b   1.000
_cell.length_c   1.000
_cell.angle_alpha   90.00
_cell.angle_beta   90.00
_cell.angle_gamma   90.00
#
_symmetry.space_group_name_H-M   'P 1'
#
loop_
_entity.id
_entity.type
_entity.pdbx_description
1 polymer ?
#
loop_
_entity_poly.entity_id
_entity_poly.type
_entity_poly.pdbx_seq_one_letter_code
_entity_poly.pdbx_strand_id
1 'polypeptide(L)'
;MVKDELRLLQGDIKNLKKERHSLLLQIQENKKRVENLKIINDSLVKTNAYYDKKKSGKVSLRKGDIMTIRRTSNTTCESTKTQPRYRGPMVVTEIPPSDTYRISQLKPSNGRPYATTAHVSQLKAWRSWNEDDDDSIENSDDGPEMQRPKRTVRKPEP
;
A
#
# COMPACT_ATOMS: atom_id res chain seq x y z
N MET A 1 -34.96 53.23 -42.38
CA MET A 1 -34.16 51.99 -42.41
C MET A 1 -32.85 52.09 -41.63
N VAL A 2 -31.95 53.03 -41.95
CA VAL A 2 -30.59 53.12 -41.32
C VAL A 2 -30.58 53.24 -39.78
N LYS A 3 -31.59 53.88 -39.16
CA LYS A 3 -31.66 54.06 -37.69
C LYS A 3 -32.00 52.79 -36.92
N ASP A 4 -32.72 51.86 -37.55
CA ASP A 4 -33.15 50.61 -36.92
C ASP A 4 -32.01 49.58 -36.94
N GLU A 5 -31.22 49.57 -38.01
CA GLU A 5 -29.98 48.79 -38.14
C GLU A 5 -28.92 49.23 -37.11
N LEU A 6 -28.77 50.54 -36.88
CA LEU A 6 -27.89 51.07 -35.84
C LEU A 6 -28.30 50.62 -34.43
N ARG A 7 -29.61 50.57 -34.15
CA ARG A 7 -30.12 50.08 -32.86
C ARG A 7 -29.87 48.60 -32.65
N LEU A 8 -29.99 47.79 -33.71
CA LEU A 8 -29.69 46.36 -33.69
C LEU A 8 -28.21 46.11 -33.39
N LEU A 9 -27.30 46.75 -34.14
CA LEU A 9 -25.85 46.66 -33.94
C LEU A 9 -25.41 47.09 -32.53
N GLN A 10 -26.07 48.09 -31.96
CA GLN A 10 -25.77 48.54 -30.60
C GLN A 10 -26.19 47.51 -29.54
N GLY A 11 -27.24 46.72 -29.80
CA GLY A 11 -27.64 45.56 -29.02
C GLY A 11 -26.62 44.43 -29.11
N ASP A 12 -26.17 44.12 -30.33
CA ASP A 12 -25.18 43.07 -30.60
C ASP A 12 -23.84 43.37 -29.92
N ILE A 13 -23.35 44.62 -29.99
CA ILE A 13 -22.13 45.05 -29.30
C ILE A 13 -22.25 44.90 -27.78
N LYS A 14 -23.42 45.18 -27.20
CA LYS A 14 -23.67 44.97 -25.76
C LYS A 14 -23.68 43.50 -25.41
N ASN A 15 -24.25 42.64 -26.25
CA ASN A 15 -24.26 41.20 -26.05
C ASN A 15 -22.84 40.61 -26.11
N LEU A 16 -22.06 41.01 -27.11
CA LEU A 16 -20.68 40.55 -27.33
C LEU A 16 -19.76 40.95 -26.16
N LYS A 17 -19.96 42.14 -25.57
CA LYS A 17 -19.26 42.54 -24.33
C LYS A 17 -19.61 41.64 -23.14
N LYS A 18 -20.89 41.29 -22.97
CA LYS A 18 -21.33 40.36 -21.89
C LYS A 18 -20.74 38.97 -22.08
N GLU A 19 -20.75 38.45 -23.30
CA GLU A 19 -20.16 37.14 -23.64
C GLU A 19 -18.65 37.13 -23.37
N ARG A 20 -17.92 38.19 -23.75
CA ARG A 20 -16.48 38.31 -23.43
C ARG A 20 -16.21 38.31 -21.93
N HIS A 21 -17.02 39.04 -21.15
CA HIS A 21 -16.89 39.03 -19.69
C HIS A 21 -17.17 37.65 -19.09
N SER A 22 -18.19 36.95 -19.57
CA SER A 22 -18.50 35.58 -19.14
C SER A 22 -17.37 34.60 -19.45
N LEU A 23 -16.83 34.66 -20.68
CA LEU A 23 -15.72 33.81 -21.12
C LEU A 23 -14.46 34.03 -20.27
N LEU A 24 -14.13 35.28 -19.95
CA LEU A 24 -12.99 35.60 -19.08
C LEU A 24 -13.15 34.98 -17.69
N LEU A 25 -14.36 35.04 -17.13
CA LEU A 25 -14.66 34.45 -15.81
C LEU A 25 -14.46 32.94 -15.84
N GLN A 26 -14.96 32.27 -16.88
CA GLN A 26 -14.79 30.83 -17.06
C GLN A 26 -13.32 30.43 -17.20
N ILE A 27 -12.52 31.20 -17.94
CA ILE A 27 -11.07 30.95 -18.09
C ILE A 27 -10.35 31.06 -16.74
N GLN A 28 -10.68 32.07 -15.93
CA GLN A 28 -10.10 32.24 -14.59
C GLN A 28 -10.47 31.07 -13.67
N GLU A 29 -11.72 30.64 -13.70
CA GLU A 29 -12.19 29.50 -12.91
C GLU A 29 -11.48 28.20 -13.34
N ASN A 30 -11.39 27.96 -14.65
CA ASN A 30 -10.71 26.79 -15.20
C ASN A 30 -9.22 26.79 -14.85
N LYS A 31 -8.55 27.95 -14.88
CA LYS A 31 -7.16 28.08 -14.45
C LYS A 31 -6.99 27.65 -12.99
N LYS A 32 -7.86 28.12 -12.09
CA LYS A 32 -7.86 27.73 -10.68
C LYS A 32 -8.10 26.22 -10.50
N ARG A 33 -9.02 25.63 -11.29
CA ARG A 33 -9.28 24.18 -11.29
C ARG A 33 -8.04 23.38 -11.70
N VAL A 34 -7.35 23.80 -12.75
CA VAL A 34 -6.10 23.14 -13.22
C VAL A 34 -5.00 23.22 -12.17
N GLU A 35 -4.81 24.39 -11.53
CA GLU A 35 -3.83 24.56 -10.45
C GLU A 35 -4.15 23.65 -9.25
N ASN A 36 -5.42 23.57 -8.85
CA ASN A 36 -5.86 22.67 -7.77
C ASN A 36 -5.60 21.20 -8.10
N LEU A 37 -5.86 20.77 -9.34
CA LEU A 37 -5.58 19.40 -9.78
C LEU A 37 -4.09 19.07 -9.72
N LYS A 38 -3.23 20.04 -10.09
CA LYS A 38 -1.78 19.90 -9.97
C LYS A 38 -1.35 19.67 -8.53
N ILE A 39 -1.87 20.47 -7.59
CA ILE A 39 -1.58 20.34 -6.16
C ILE A 39 -2.04 18.98 -5.62
N ILE A 40 -3.22 18.49 -6.04
CA ILE A 40 -3.72 17.17 -5.64
C ILE A 40 -2.79 16.07 -6.16
N ASN A 41 -2.38 16.11 -7.43
CA ASN A 41 -1.47 15.12 -7.98
C ASN A 41 -0.09 15.16 -7.30
N ASP A 42 0.45 16.35 -7.05
CA ASP A 42 1.73 16.51 -6.34
C ASP A 42 1.66 15.93 -4.92
N SER A 43 0.53 16.15 -4.21
CA SER A 43 0.33 15.58 -2.88
C SER A 43 0.14 14.05 -2.93
N LEU A 44 -0.58 13.53 -3.93
CA LEU A 44 -0.77 12.09 -4.16
C LEU A 44 0.57 11.40 -4.45
N VAL A 45 1.43 12.00 -5.29
CA VAL A 45 2.76 11.49 -5.61
C VAL A 45 3.61 11.42 -4.34
N LYS A 46 3.59 12.45 -3.50
CA LYS A 46 4.32 12.45 -2.21
C LYS A 46 3.81 11.36 -1.25
N THR A 47 2.50 11.17 -1.14
CA THR A 47 1.94 10.11 -0.29
C THR A 47 2.31 8.72 -0.79
N ASN A 48 2.24 8.49 -2.11
CA ASN A 48 2.62 7.19 -2.70
C ASN A 48 4.11 6.92 -2.50
N ALA A 49 4.97 7.92 -2.71
CA ALA A 49 6.40 7.78 -2.48
C ALA A 49 6.74 7.39 -1.04
N TYR A 50 6.00 7.90 -0.05
CA TYR A 50 6.18 7.49 1.35
C TYR A 50 5.82 6.02 1.59
N TYR A 51 4.67 5.56 1.08
CA TYR A 51 4.24 4.18 1.26
C TYR A 51 5.10 3.19 0.46
N ASP A 52 5.54 3.57 -0.74
CA ASP A 52 6.40 2.73 -1.56
C ASP A 52 7.79 2.57 -0.93
N LYS A 53 8.31 3.58 -0.23
CA LYS A 53 9.52 3.44 0.60
C LYS A 53 9.36 2.45 1.76
N LYS A 54 8.15 2.37 2.34
CA LYS A 54 7.85 1.42 3.43
C LYS A 54 7.51 0.02 2.95
N LYS A 55 7.33 -0.20 1.64
CA LYS A 55 7.14 -1.56 1.11
C LYS A 55 8.45 -2.33 1.21
N SER A 56 8.41 -3.47 1.88
CA SER A 56 9.52 -4.40 1.88
C SER A 56 9.71 -4.99 0.47
N GLY A 57 10.97 -5.28 0.14
CA GLY A 57 11.31 -5.94 -1.12
C GLY A 57 10.63 -7.30 -1.24
N LYS A 58 10.28 -7.70 -2.47
CA LYS A 58 9.71 -9.01 -2.74
C LYS A 58 10.69 -10.10 -2.29
N VAL A 59 10.22 -11.03 -1.46
CA VAL A 59 11.01 -12.22 -1.06
C VAL A 59 11.09 -13.16 -2.26
N SER A 60 12.25 -13.20 -2.91
CA SER A 60 12.56 -14.15 -3.96
C SER A 60 13.28 -15.36 -3.38
N LEU A 61 12.66 -16.54 -3.43
CA LEU A 61 13.32 -17.79 -3.04
C LEU A 61 13.83 -18.53 -4.27
N ARG A 62 14.94 -19.23 -4.11
CA ARG A 62 15.53 -20.12 -5.11
C ARG A 62 15.33 -21.58 -4.71
N LYS A 63 15.36 -22.46 -5.70
CA LYS A 63 15.39 -23.90 -5.45
C LYS A 63 16.66 -24.22 -4.65
N GLY A 64 16.52 -24.93 -3.54
CA GLY A 64 17.60 -25.23 -2.61
C GLY A 64 17.62 -24.36 -1.35
N ASP A 65 16.87 -23.27 -1.28
CA ASP A 65 16.82 -22.41 -0.09
C ASP A 65 16.22 -23.17 1.11
N ILE A 66 16.84 -23.00 2.29
CA ILE A 66 16.39 -23.62 3.53
C ILE A 66 15.45 -22.66 4.27
N MET A 67 14.24 -23.12 4.52
CA MET A 67 13.13 -22.38 5.11
C MET A 67 12.54 -23.13 6.30
N THR A 68 11.88 -22.40 7.18
CA THR A 68 10.91 -22.91 8.14
C THR A 68 9.50 -22.66 7.64
N ILE A 69 8.57 -23.56 7.98
CA ILE A 69 7.14 -23.40 7.68
C ILE A 69 6.38 -23.14 8.98
N ARG A 70 5.55 -22.10 9.01
CA ARG A 70 4.66 -21.81 10.13
C ARG A 70 3.61 -22.91 10.29
N ARG A 71 3.48 -23.45 11.51
CA ARG A 71 2.45 -24.45 11.86
C ARG A 71 1.12 -23.77 12.15
N THR A 72 0.03 -24.42 11.77
CA THR A 72 -1.28 -24.18 12.38
C THR A 72 -1.29 -24.80 13.78
N SER A 73 -1.85 -24.11 14.76
CA SER A 73 -2.04 -24.68 16.10
C SER A 73 -3.04 -25.83 16.01
N ASN A 74 -2.67 -27.01 16.48
CA ASN A 74 -3.60 -28.11 16.59
C ASN A 74 -4.28 -28.04 17.96
N THR A 75 -5.60 -28.21 18.00
CA THR A 75 -6.38 -28.34 19.24
C THR A 75 -6.12 -29.69 19.89
N THR A 76 -4.86 -29.94 20.26
CA THR A 76 -4.52 -30.95 21.25
C THR A 76 -4.85 -30.33 22.61
N CYS A 77 -5.38 -31.08 23.57
CA CYS A 77 -5.78 -30.59 24.91
C CYS A 77 -4.61 -30.04 25.77
N GLU A 78 -3.51 -29.64 25.13
CA GLU A 78 -2.31 -29.02 25.66
C GLU A 78 -2.29 -27.52 25.33
N SER A 79 -1.53 -26.75 26.10
CA SER A 79 -1.42 -25.30 25.89
C SER A 79 -0.73 -24.96 24.57
N THR A 80 -1.42 -24.24 23.68
CA THR A 80 -0.87 -23.74 22.41
C THR A 80 0.33 -22.81 22.61
N LYS A 81 0.48 -22.20 23.79
CA LYS A 81 1.55 -21.22 24.06
C LYS A 81 2.94 -21.86 24.06
N THR A 82 3.05 -23.11 24.49
CA THR A 82 4.32 -23.85 24.56
C THR A 82 4.65 -24.63 23.29
N GLN A 83 3.71 -24.72 22.35
CA GLN A 83 3.92 -25.47 21.10
C GLN A 83 4.87 -24.73 20.14
N PRO A 84 5.77 -25.44 19.42
CA PRO A 84 6.65 -24.83 18.44
C PRO A 84 5.84 -24.19 17.30
N ARG A 85 6.03 -22.90 17.06
CA ARG A 85 5.32 -22.13 16.02
C ARG A 85 5.75 -22.48 14.59
N TYR A 86 7.00 -22.91 14.42
CA TYR A 86 7.59 -23.22 13.12
C TYR A 86 8.01 -24.68 13.06
N ARG A 87 7.91 -25.27 11.87
CA ARG A 87 8.41 -26.60 11.54
C ARG A 87 9.78 -26.46 10.88
N GLY A 88 10.64 -27.44 11.17
CA GLY A 88 12.10 -27.48 10.95
C GLY A 88 12.62 -27.14 9.55
N PRO A 89 13.91 -27.39 9.28
CA PRO A 89 14.53 -26.99 8.01
C PRO A 89 13.91 -27.77 6.85
N MET A 90 13.29 -27.03 5.95
CA MET A 90 12.71 -27.53 4.73
C MET A 90 13.37 -26.85 3.55
N VAL A 91 13.62 -27.61 2.48
CA VAL A 91 14.28 -27.14 1.28
C VAL A 91 13.26 -26.85 0.18
N VAL A 92 13.38 -25.69 -0.45
CA VAL A 92 12.54 -25.33 -1.61
C VAL A 92 12.89 -26.25 -2.79
N THR A 93 11.93 -27.03 -3.28
CA THR A 93 12.12 -28.00 -4.37
C THR A 93 11.67 -27.48 -5.72
N GLU A 94 10.57 -26.73 -5.75
CA GLU A 94 10.00 -26.15 -6.96
C GLU A 94 9.38 -24.78 -6.67
N ILE A 95 9.37 -23.92 -7.69
CA ILE A 95 8.83 -22.57 -7.63
C ILE A 95 7.70 -22.47 -8.65
N PRO A 96 6.46 -22.79 -8.26
CA PRO A 96 5.27 -22.46 -9.03
C PRO A 96 5.15 -20.95 -9.30
N PRO A 97 4.41 -20.54 -10.36
CA PRO A 97 3.92 -19.17 -10.46
C PRO A 97 2.96 -18.85 -9.29
N SER A 98 2.85 -17.58 -8.88
CA SER A 98 1.99 -17.09 -7.78
C SER A 98 2.53 -17.23 -6.34
N ASP A 99 3.77 -16.79 -6.09
CA ASP A 99 4.38 -16.58 -4.75
C ASP A 99 4.21 -17.75 -3.76
N THR A 100 4.09 -18.93 -4.34
CA THR A 100 3.85 -20.20 -3.66
C THR A 100 5.03 -21.10 -3.97
N TYR A 101 5.49 -21.84 -2.96
CA TYR A 101 6.68 -22.65 -3.06
C TYR A 101 6.36 -24.09 -2.66
N ARG A 102 6.89 -25.05 -3.42
CA ARG A 102 6.91 -26.45 -3.03
C ARG A 102 8.17 -26.71 -2.23
N ILE A 103 7.99 -27.31 -1.07
CA ILE A 103 9.05 -27.45 -0.08
C ILE A 103 9.01 -28.86 0.48
N SER A 104 10.19 -29.45 0.65
CA SER A 104 10.35 -30.79 1.21
C SER A 104 11.23 -30.77 2.46
N GLN A 105 11.01 -31.71 3.35
CA GLN A 105 11.82 -31.85 4.56
C GLN A 105 13.28 -32.23 4.19
N LEU A 106 14.24 -31.46 4.70
CA LEU A 106 15.67 -31.65 4.37
C LEU A 106 16.20 -33.02 4.82
N LYS A 107 15.87 -33.41 6.06
CA LYS A 107 16.17 -34.75 6.58
C LYS A 107 14.86 -35.44 6.96
N PRO A 108 14.39 -36.43 6.17
CA PRO A 108 13.20 -37.17 6.52
C PRO A 108 13.50 -37.99 7.78
N SER A 109 12.80 -37.72 8.89
CA SER A 109 13.01 -38.49 10.13
C SER A 109 12.26 -39.83 10.08
N ASN A 110 11.15 -39.90 9.33
CA ASN A 110 10.24 -41.05 9.33
C ASN A 110 9.80 -41.33 7.88
N GLY A 111 10.08 -42.52 7.35
CA GLY A 111 9.51 -43.08 6.12
C GLY A 111 9.31 -42.08 4.96
N ARG A 112 8.08 -41.56 4.80
CA ARG A 112 7.73 -40.66 3.70
C ARG A 112 8.24 -39.23 3.99
N PRO A 113 9.06 -38.64 3.09
CA PRO A 113 9.46 -37.25 3.25
C PRO A 113 8.24 -36.34 3.22
N TYR A 114 8.13 -35.45 4.20
CA TYR A 114 7.07 -34.45 4.22
C TYR A 114 7.34 -33.44 3.09
N ALA A 115 6.40 -33.33 2.16
CA ALA A 115 6.40 -32.33 1.11
C ALA A 115 5.10 -31.55 1.16
N THR A 116 5.17 -30.23 1.11
CA THR A 116 4.00 -29.35 1.11
C THR A 116 4.19 -28.18 0.16
N THR A 117 3.08 -27.56 -0.19
CA THR A 117 3.04 -26.34 -0.96
C THR A 117 2.57 -25.22 -0.04
N ALA A 118 3.34 -24.14 0.08
CA ALA A 118 3.07 -23.07 1.03
C ALA A 118 3.28 -21.71 0.39
N HIS A 119 2.45 -20.74 0.80
CA HIS A 119 2.59 -19.35 0.38
C HIS A 119 3.77 -18.68 1.08
N VAL A 120 4.43 -17.71 0.45
CA VAL A 120 5.60 -17.00 1.00
C VAL A 120 5.38 -16.43 2.41
N SER A 121 4.15 -16.04 2.74
CA SER A 121 3.78 -15.51 4.07
C SER A 121 3.83 -16.54 5.20
N GLN A 122 3.84 -17.83 4.88
CA GLN A 122 3.97 -18.92 5.85
C GLN A 122 5.42 -19.37 6.02
N LEU A 123 6.32 -18.85 5.18
CA LEU A 123 7.73 -19.23 5.15
C LEU A 123 8.56 -18.20 5.89
N LYS A 124 9.57 -18.67 6.61
CA LYS A 124 10.60 -17.82 7.20
C LYS A 124 11.96 -18.46 6.93
N ALA A 125 12.93 -17.67 6.49
CA ALA A 125 14.29 -18.17 6.22
C ALA A 125 14.85 -18.91 7.44
N TRP A 126 15.45 -20.08 7.22
CA TRP A 126 16.14 -20.80 8.29
C TRP A 126 17.43 -20.06 8.62
N ARG A 127 17.45 -19.30 9.72
CA ARG A 127 18.67 -18.67 10.24
C ARG A 127 19.27 -19.51 11.36
N SER A 128 20.60 -19.64 11.38
CA SER A 128 21.31 -20.20 12.52
C SER A 128 21.21 -19.25 13.72
N TRP A 129 21.24 -19.83 14.92
CA TRP A 129 21.02 -19.20 16.22
C TRP A 129 22.12 -18.20 16.69
N ASN A 130 22.72 -17.45 15.77
CA ASN A 130 23.72 -16.43 16.09
C ASN A 130 23.34 -15.14 15.36
N GLU A 131 22.54 -14.31 16.01
CA GLU A 131 22.45 -12.86 15.91
C GLU A 131 21.12 -12.49 16.54
N ASP A 132 21.22 -11.72 17.62
CA ASP A 132 20.11 -11.18 18.39
C ASP A 132 19.00 -10.69 17.46
N ASP A 133 17.80 -11.25 17.65
CA ASP A 133 16.57 -10.72 17.08
C ASP A 133 16.35 -9.32 17.66
N ASP A 134 17.09 -8.33 17.15
CA ASP A 134 16.65 -6.95 17.22
C ASP A 134 15.47 -6.83 16.24
N ASP A 135 14.31 -7.30 16.71
CA ASP A 135 12.99 -6.85 16.28
C ASP A 135 12.83 -5.35 16.66
N SER A 136 13.86 -4.52 16.48
CA SER A 136 13.72 -3.10 16.25
C SER A 136 12.98 -2.98 14.93
N ILE A 137 11.65 -3.13 15.02
CA ILE A 137 10.75 -2.30 14.25
C ILE A 137 11.24 -0.90 14.54
N GLU A 138 12.13 -0.42 13.67
CA GLU A 138 12.64 0.93 13.70
C GLU A 138 11.40 1.78 13.42
N ASN A 139 10.67 2.08 14.49
CA ASN A 139 9.70 3.15 14.54
C ASN A 139 10.52 4.45 14.56
N SER A 140 11.38 4.64 13.55
CA SER A 140 11.84 5.96 13.16
C SER A 140 10.60 6.66 12.64
N ASP A 141 9.84 7.21 13.59
CA ASP A 141 8.76 8.16 13.39
C ASP A 141 9.37 9.51 12.96
N ASP A 142 10.23 9.48 11.94
CA ASP A 142 10.67 10.66 11.19
C ASP A 142 9.67 10.92 10.05
N GLY A 143 8.39 10.75 10.36
CA GLY A 143 7.30 11.23 9.53
C GLY A 143 7.27 12.76 9.62
N PRO A 144 7.09 13.49 8.50
CA PRO A 144 6.81 14.92 8.60
C PRO A 144 5.57 15.09 9.48
N GLU A 145 5.63 16.06 10.40
CA GLU A 145 4.57 16.49 11.31
C GLU A 145 3.31 16.90 10.52
N MET A 146 2.59 15.92 9.96
CA MET A 146 1.25 16.13 9.44
C MET A 146 0.38 16.28 10.67
N GLN A 147 0.05 17.54 11.01
CA GLN A 147 -0.91 17.88 12.05
C GLN A 147 -2.13 16.97 11.92
N ARG A 148 -2.18 15.93 12.76
CA ARG A 148 -3.34 15.05 12.84
C ARG A 148 -4.52 15.95 13.24
N PRO A 149 -5.63 15.96 12.48
CA PRO A 149 -6.81 16.73 12.87
C PRO A 149 -7.21 16.31 14.29
N LYS A 150 -7.11 17.24 15.24
CA LYS A 150 -7.43 16.98 16.66
C LYS A 150 -8.85 16.42 16.72
N ARG A 151 -9.02 15.19 17.20
CA ARG A 151 -10.35 14.63 17.45
C ARG A 151 -10.98 15.43 18.59
N THR A 152 -11.98 16.24 18.27
CA THR A 152 -12.83 16.88 19.27
C THR A 152 -13.65 15.79 19.97
N VAL A 153 -13.22 15.40 21.17
CA VAL A 153 -13.98 14.52 22.05
C VAL A 153 -15.22 15.29 22.49
N ARG A 154 -16.40 14.89 22.01
CA ARG A 154 -17.67 15.39 22.56
C ARG A 154 -17.84 14.76 23.93
N LYS A 155 -17.89 15.59 24.98
CA LYS A 155 -18.26 15.14 26.33
C LYS A 155 -19.72 14.67 26.29
N PRO A 156 -20.08 13.59 26.99
CA PRO A 156 -21.48 13.31 27.27
C PRO A 156 -22.00 14.37 28.25
N GLU A 157 -23.19 14.92 27.95
CA GLU A 157 -23.93 15.79 28.87
C GLU A 157 -24.62 14.95 29.97
N PRO A 158 -24.80 15.53 31.17
CA PRO A 158 -25.31 14.84 32.36
C PRO A 158 -26.79 14.44 32.27
#